data_AF-A0A9D2F1T6-F1
#
_entry.id   AF-A0A9D2F1T6-F1
#
_cell.length_a   1.000
_cell.length_b   1.000
_cell.length_c   1.000
_cell.angle_alpha   90.00
_cell.angle_beta   90.00
_cell.angle_gamma   90.00
#
_symmetry.space_group_name_H-M   'P 1'
#
loop_
_entity.id
_entity.type
_entity.pdbx_description
1 polymer ?
#
loop_
_entity_poly.entity_id
_entity_poly.type
_entity_poly.pdbx_seq_one_letter_code
_entity_poly.pdbx_strand_id
1 'polypeptide(L)'
;MKIDAKKIIGFSVGMFTLAVSVLAFLDSKDDFSDFLKNATDKELDSEREKVRLDFCNPNLDEDYRIRCQNKLMAFDNEISRRAWGNESPHAPNYHREHGWYLPNDD
;
A
#
# COMPACT_ATOMS: atom_id res chain seq x y z
N MET A 1 13.64 6.48 -22.23
CA MET A 1 14.01 5.05 -22.20
C MET A 1 12.74 4.25 -22.40
N LYS A 2 12.57 3.64 -23.58
CA LYS A 2 11.39 2.80 -23.88
C LYS A 2 11.71 1.40 -23.38
N ILE A 3 10.94 0.87 -22.44
CA ILE A 3 11.13 -0.49 -21.93
C ILE A 3 10.15 -1.37 -22.70
N ASP A 4 10.69 -2.28 -23.51
CA ASP A 4 9.91 -3.20 -24.34
C ASP A 4 9.21 -4.26 -23.46
N ALA A 5 7.88 -4.24 -23.46
CA ALA A 5 6.98 -5.09 -22.66
C ALA A 5 7.01 -6.60 -22.99
N LYS A 6 7.99 -7.08 -23.78
CA LYS A 6 8.07 -8.48 -24.24
C LYS A 6 8.96 -9.39 -23.41
N LYS A 7 9.41 -8.99 -22.22
CA LYS A 7 10.34 -9.80 -21.40
C LYS A 7 9.96 -9.92 -19.92
N ILE A 8 8.68 -10.08 -19.59
CA ILE A 8 8.19 -10.19 -18.19
C ILE A 8 7.23 -11.38 -18.00
N ILE A 9 7.50 -12.53 -18.63
CA ILE A 9 6.70 -13.75 -18.45
C ILE A 9 7.51 -14.82 -17.69
N GLY A 10 8.41 -14.43 -16.78
CA GLY A 10 9.32 -15.41 -16.18
C GLY A 10 10.08 -15.00 -14.93
N PHE A 11 9.55 -14.10 -14.11
CA PHE A 11 10.15 -13.81 -12.80
C PHE A 11 9.25 -14.31 -11.69
N SER A 12 9.55 -15.52 -11.25
CA SER A 12 9.06 -16.14 -10.02
C SER A 12 9.34 -15.26 -8.80
N VAL A 13 8.34 -15.18 -7.93
CA VAL A 13 8.31 -14.66 -6.56
C VAL A 13 9.70 -14.49 -5.94
N GLY A 14 10.14 -13.24 -5.76
CA GLY A 14 11.28 -12.94 -4.87
C GLY A 14 12.51 -12.33 -5.53
N MET A 15 12.39 -11.14 -6.11
CA MET A 15 13.43 -10.10 -6.01
C MET A 15 12.88 -8.78 -6.52
N PHE A 16 12.31 -7.96 -5.63
CA PHE A 16 12.11 -6.54 -5.94
C PHE A 16 13.40 -5.80 -5.59
N THR A 17 14.20 -5.53 -6.63
CA THR A 17 15.39 -4.67 -6.53
C THR A 17 14.99 -3.25 -6.10
N LEU A 18 15.77 -2.72 -5.17
CA LEU A 18 15.50 -1.61 -4.24
C LEU A 18 15.43 -0.19 -4.83
N ALA A 19 15.08 0.04 -6.10
CA ALA A 19 15.12 1.42 -6.62
C ALA A 19 14.19 1.79 -7.77
N VAL A 20 13.45 0.86 -8.37
CA VAL A 20 12.56 1.21 -9.48
C VAL A 20 11.13 0.96 -9.03
N SER A 21 10.54 2.05 -8.56
CA SER A 21 9.12 2.28 -8.31
C SER A 21 8.22 1.21 -8.92
N VAL A 22 7.67 0.35 -8.06
CA VAL A 22 6.52 -0.49 -8.42
C VAL A 22 5.36 0.37 -8.94
N LEU A 23 5.34 1.65 -8.57
CA LEU A 23 4.47 2.67 -9.15
C LEU A 23 4.59 2.83 -10.67
N ALA A 24 5.78 2.63 -11.27
CA ALA A 24 5.97 2.63 -12.72
C ALA A 24 5.52 1.32 -13.39
N PHE A 25 5.43 0.23 -12.63
CA PHE A 25 4.87 -1.05 -13.09
C PHE A 25 3.34 -1.06 -13.04
N LEU A 26 2.75 -0.28 -12.13
CA LEU A 26 1.31 -0.13 -11.90
C LEU A 26 0.83 1.27 -12.32
N ASP A 27 1.26 1.73 -13.50
CA ASP A 27 0.95 3.06 -14.00
C ASP A 27 -0.44 3.11 -14.66
N SER A 28 -0.94 1.97 -15.16
CA SER A 28 -2.32 1.86 -15.61
C SER A 28 -3.26 1.62 -14.41
N LYS A 29 -4.44 2.24 -14.45
CA LYS A 29 -5.49 2.06 -13.43
C LYS A 29 -5.94 0.60 -13.34
N ASP A 30 -5.93 -0.11 -14.47
CA ASP A 30 -6.40 -1.49 -14.57
C ASP A 30 -5.40 -2.46 -13.94
N ASP A 31 -4.10 -2.33 -14.25
CA ASP A 31 -3.04 -3.17 -13.67
C ASP A 31 -2.96 -2.98 -12.14
N PHE A 32 -3.12 -1.73 -11.67
CA PHE A 32 -3.14 -1.44 -10.23
C PHE A 32 -4.34 -2.08 -9.53
N SER A 33 -5.53 -1.98 -10.12
CA SER A 33 -6.75 -2.61 -9.60
C SER A 33 -6.63 -4.13 -9.55
N ASP A 34 -6.06 -4.73 -10.59
CA ASP A 34 -5.86 -6.18 -10.66
C ASP A 34 -4.79 -6.64 -9.67
N PHE A 35 -3.73 -5.87 -9.48
CA PHE A 35 -2.75 -6.12 -8.43
C PHE A 35 -3.39 -6.11 -7.04
N LEU A 36 -4.17 -5.08 -6.70
CA LEU A 36 -4.83 -4.97 -5.38
C LEU A 36 -5.70 -6.19 -5.06
N LYS A 37 -6.41 -6.73 -6.06
CA LYS A 37 -7.29 -7.89 -5.88
C LYS A 37 -6.54 -9.21 -5.72
N ASN A 38 -5.42 -9.38 -6.44
CA ASN A 38 -4.74 -10.66 -6.57
C ASN A 38 -3.52 -10.80 -5.64
N ALA A 39 -2.95 -9.69 -5.16
CA ALA A 39 -1.80 -9.71 -4.27
C ALA A 39 -2.12 -10.36 -2.92
N THR A 40 -1.14 -11.01 -2.31
CA THR A 40 -1.21 -11.46 -0.91
C THR A 40 -1.15 -10.28 0.05
N ASP A 41 -1.60 -10.46 1.30
CA ASP A 41 -1.56 -9.38 2.31
C ASP A 41 -0.14 -8.87 2.54
N LYS A 42 0.86 -9.76 2.53
CA LYS A 42 2.27 -9.40 2.65
C LYS A 42 2.77 -8.56 1.46
N GLU A 43 2.33 -8.87 0.25
CA GLU A 43 2.65 -8.08 -0.93
C GLU A 43 1.97 -6.71 -0.89
N LEU A 44 0.71 -6.65 -0.45
CA LEU A 44 0.00 -5.38 -0.24
C LEU A 44 0.74 -4.49 0.77
N ASP A 45 1.10 -5.02 1.93
CA ASP A 45 1.83 -4.29 2.97
C ASP A 45 3.20 -3.80 2.46
N SER A 46 3.94 -4.69 1.79
CA SER A 46 5.26 -4.35 1.26
C SER A 46 5.20 -3.28 0.18
N GLU A 47 4.22 -3.32 -0.73
CA GLU A 47 4.10 -2.32 -1.78
C GLU A 47 3.53 -1.01 -1.25
N ARG A 48 2.54 -1.07 -0.35
CA ARG A 48 2.01 0.08 0.36
C ARG A 48 3.12 0.85 1.06
N GLU A 49 4.05 0.16 1.73
CA GLU A 49 5.17 0.81 2.42
C GLU A 49 6.09 1.56 1.47
N LYS A 50 6.35 1.04 0.26
CA LYS A 50 7.12 1.78 -0.76
C LYS A 50 6.39 3.06 -1.19
N VAL A 51 5.08 2.97 -1.44
CA VAL A 51 4.27 4.16 -1.77
C VAL A 51 4.27 5.17 -0.61
N ARG A 52 4.25 4.70 0.63
CA ARG A 52 4.31 5.55 1.83
C ARG A 52 5.66 6.27 1.93
N LEU A 53 6.77 5.58 1.68
CA LEU A 53 8.11 6.17 1.66
C LEU A 53 8.22 7.27 0.60
N ASP A 54 7.68 7.02 -0.60
CA ASP A 54 7.61 8.01 -1.68
C ASP A 54 6.75 9.23 -1.30
N PHE A 55 5.56 9.01 -0.73
CA PHE A 55 4.72 10.09 -0.23
C PHE A 55 5.44 10.96 0.80
N CYS A 56 6.22 10.34 1.70
CA CYS A 56 6.98 11.04 2.74
C CYS A 56 8.29 11.69 2.24
N ASN A 57 8.69 11.49 0.99
CA ASN A 57 9.96 12.02 0.48
C ASN A 57 9.79 13.48 0.03
N PRO A 58 10.38 14.47 0.74
CA PRO A 58 10.22 15.89 0.40
C PRO A 58 10.92 16.29 -0.90
N ASN A 59 11.81 15.44 -1.43
CA ASN A 59 12.54 15.71 -2.67
C ASN A 59 11.75 15.31 -3.93
N LEU A 60 10.57 14.69 -3.77
CA LEU A 60 9.71 14.32 -4.89
C LEU A 60 8.67 15.40 -5.17
N ASP A 61 8.29 15.48 -6.43
CA ASP A 61 7.29 16.40 -6.94
C ASP A 61 5.95 16.30 -6.19
N GLU A 62 5.27 17.43 -6.01
CA GLU A 62 4.02 17.51 -5.25
C GLU A 62 2.90 16.71 -5.93
N ASP A 63 2.74 16.82 -7.26
CA ASP A 63 1.72 16.06 -7.98
C ASP A 63 1.98 14.55 -7.86
N TYR A 64 3.26 14.15 -7.86
CA TYR A 64 3.64 12.76 -7.61
C TYR A 64 3.23 12.30 -6.21
N ARG A 65 3.49 13.10 -5.18
CA ARG A 65 3.09 12.78 -3.80
C ARG A 65 1.58 12.70 -3.64
N ILE A 66 0.81 13.57 -4.32
CA ILE A 66 -0.65 13.49 -4.37
C ILE A 66 -1.12 12.16 -5.00
N ARG A 67 -0.47 11.71 -6.09
CA ARG A 67 -0.76 10.38 -6.68
C ARG A 67 -0.43 9.24 -5.70
N CYS A 68 0.65 9.36 -4.94
CA CYS A 68 0.99 8.38 -3.90
C CYS A 68 -0.10 8.33 -2.81
N GLN A 69 -0.62 9.46 -2.37
CA GLN A 69 -1.74 9.52 -1.41
C GLN A 69 -2.97 8.77 -1.93
N ASN A 70 -3.34 8.96 -3.19
CA ASN A 70 -4.46 8.25 -3.81
C ASN A 70 -4.24 6.74 -3.86
N LYS A 71 -3.01 6.29 -4.16
CA LYS A 71 -2.64 4.87 -4.14
C LYS A 71 -2.68 4.30 -2.72
N LEU A 72 -2.18 5.03 -1.72
CA LEU A 72 -2.26 4.63 -0.30
C LEU A 72 -3.71 4.40 0.14
N MET A 73 -4.62 5.31 -0.21
CA MET A 73 -6.03 5.14 0.10
C MET A 73 -6.62 3.89 -0.54
N ALA A 74 -6.23 3.55 -1.77
CA ALA A 74 -6.68 2.32 -2.43
C ALA A 74 -6.13 1.05 -1.76
N PHE A 75 -4.87 1.06 -1.32
CA PHE A 75 -4.30 0.00 -0.49
C PHE A 75 -5.08 -0.16 0.83
N ASP A 76 -5.31 0.95 1.55
CA ASP A 76 -6.01 0.96 2.83
C ASP A 76 -7.44 0.41 2.70
N ASN A 77 -8.14 0.80 1.64
CA ASN A 77 -9.47 0.29 1.34
C ASN A 77 -9.46 -1.23 1.11
N GLU A 78 -8.51 -1.75 0.33
CA GLU A 78 -8.42 -3.18 0.06
C GLU A 78 -8.02 -3.98 1.30
N ILE A 79 -7.04 -3.51 2.07
CA ILE A 79 -6.63 -4.12 3.35
C ILE A 79 -7.81 -4.12 4.33
N SER A 80 -8.52 -3.00 4.46
CA SER A 80 -9.71 -2.91 5.31
C SER A 80 -10.82 -3.84 4.84
N ARG A 81 -11.08 -3.92 3.54
CA ARG A 81 -12.08 -4.83 2.95
C ARG A 81 -11.72 -6.29 3.23
N ARG A 82 -10.44 -6.67 3.23
CA ARG A 82 -9.99 -8.02 3.57
C ARG A 82 -10.15 -8.33 5.06
N ALA A 83 -9.81 -7.38 5.92
CA ALA A 83 -9.89 -7.55 7.37
C ALA A 83 -11.33 -7.57 7.90
N TRP A 84 -12.21 -6.75 7.33
CA TRP A 84 -13.56 -6.49 7.89
C TRP A 84 -14.71 -6.86 6.94
N GLY A 85 -14.43 -7.18 5.66
CA GLY A 85 -15.48 -7.51 4.69
C GLY A 85 -16.47 -6.35 4.48
N ASN A 86 -17.74 -6.59 4.81
CA ASN A 86 -18.82 -5.60 4.76
C ASN A 86 -19.08 -4.93 6.14
N GLU A 87 -18.32 -5.31 7.17
CA GLU A 87 -18.47 -4.73 8.49
C GLU A 87 -17.73 -3.39 8.54
N SER A 88 -18.32 -2.42 9.23
CA SER A 88 -17.62 -1.17 9.50
C SER A 88 -16.48 -1.46 10.47
N PRO A 89 -15.24 -1.03 10.18
CA PRO A 89 -14.16 -1.10 11.14
C PRO A 89 -14.60 -0.44 12.44
N HIS A 90 -14.57 -1.18 13.54
CA HIS A 90 -14.87 -0.66 14.85
C HIS A 90 -13.64 -0.81 15.72
N ALA A 91 -13.36 0.22 16.52
CA ALA A 91 -12.34 0.09 17.54
C ALA A 91 -12.72 -1.07 18.49
N PRO A 92 -11.74 -1.80 19.05
CA PRO A 92 -12.00 -2.70 20.16
C PRO A 92 -12.76 -1.94 21.26
N ASN A 93 -13.78 -2.57 21.86
CA ASN A 93 -14.63 -1.97 22.89
C ASN A 93 -13.92 -1.86 24.26
N TYR A 94 -12.62 -1.55 24.26
CA TYR A 94 -11.84 -1.27 25.45
C TYR A 94 -11.75 0.25 25.59
N HIS A 95 -12.67 0.84 26.34
CA HIS A 95 -12.47 2.17 26.88
C HIS A 95 -11.32 2.08 27.90
N ARG A 96 -10.10 2.41 27.47
CA ARG A 96 -9.03 2.73 28.43
C ARG A 96 -9.36 4.11 28.97
N GLU A 97 -9.54 4.22 30.28
CA GLU A 97 -9.82 5.47 30.99
C GLU A 97 -8.78 6.55 30.67
N HIS A 98 -7.58 6.11 30.28
CA HIS A 98 -6.43 6.95 29.96
C HIS A 98 -6.00 6.88 28.48
N GLY A 99 -6.79 6.32 27.56
CA GLY A 99 -6.43 6.29 26.14
C GLY A 99 -5.35 5.27 25.74
N TRP A 100 -4.97 5.27 24.45
CA TRP A 100 -3.99 4.33 23.89
C TRP A 100 -2.58 4.61 24.45
N TYR A 101 -1.90 3.56 24.90
CA TYR A 101 -0.52 3.56 25.45
C TYR A 101 -0.27 4.23 26.81
N LEU A 102 -1.30 4.69 27.52
CA LEU A 102 -1.12 5.07 28.94
C LEU A 102 -1.30 3.85 29.85
N PRO A 103 -0.39 3.62 30.82
CA PRO A 103 -0.61 2.63 31.88
C PRO A 103 -1.85 3.01 32.70
N ASN A 104 -2.62 1.99 33.09
CA ASN A 104 -3.56 2.13 34.21
C ASN A 104 -2.73 1.89 35.47
N ASP A 105 -1.92 2.88 35.86
CA ASP A 105 -1.27 2.81 37.17
C ASP A 105 -2.28 3.34 38.18
N ASP A 106 -2.86 2.41 38.94
CA ASP A 106 -3.75 2.63 40.09
C ASP A 106 -3.00 3.28 41.27
#